data_AF-W5N5X0-F1
#
_entry.id   AF-W5N5X0-F1
#
_cell.length_a   1.000
_cell.length_b   1.000
_cell.length_c   1.000
_cell.angle_alpha   90.00
_cell.angle_beta   90.00
_cell.angle_gamma   90.00
#
_symmetry.space_group_name_H-M   'P 1'
#
loop_
_entity.id
_entity.type
_entity.pdbx_description
1 polymer ?
#
loop_
_entity_poly.entity_id
_entity_poly.type
_entity_poly.pdbx_seq_one_letter_code
_entity_poly.pdbx_strand_id
1 'polypeptide(L)'
;MGNGINKVLPHLYLGNFKDARDREQLSKHNITHILSIHDSAAPMLQEVTYLCIPAADLPTQNLTQYFKESIKFIHESRLKREGCLVHWNGQWSF
;
A
#
# COMPACT_ATOMS: atom_id res chain seq x y z
N MET A 1 -4.71 17.21 1.50
CA MET A 1 -4.92 15.85 0.95
C MET A 1 -4.04 15.75 -0.30
N GLY A 2 -3.09 14.80 -0.35
CA GLY A 2 -2.16 14.69 -1.49
C GLY A 2 -2.87 14.41 -2.81
N ASN A 3 -2.32 14.91 -3.91
CA ASN A 3 -2.91 14.85 -5.26
C ASN A 3 -2.71 13.48 -5.95
N GLY A 4 -3.11 12.39 -5.28
CA GLY A 4 -3.09 11.02 -5.84
C GLY A 4 -1.81 10.22 -5.54
N ILE A 5 -1.60 9.16 -6.32
CA ILE A 5 -0.48 8.22 -6.16
C ILE A 5 0.87 8.92 -6.42
N ASN A 6 1.79 8.79 -5.46
CA ASN A 6 3.14 9.34 -5.54
C ASN A 6 4.16 8.23 -5.79
N LYS A 7 4.97 8.38 -6.83
CA LYS A 7 6.07 7.44 -7.12
C LYS A 7 7.26 7.72 -6.22
N VAL A 8 7.67 6.73 -5.44
CA VAL A 8 8.88 6.81 -4.58
C VAL A 8 10.08 6.23 -5.31
N LEU A 9 9.91 5.05 -5.92
CA LEU A 9 10.92 4.35 -6.70
C LEU A 9 10.29 3.70 -7.92
N PRO A 10 11.07 3.19 -8.89
CA PRO A 10 10.54 2.34 -9.93
C PRO A 10 9.73 1.18 -9.33
N HIS A 11 8.45 1.10 -9.74
CA HIS A 11 7.47 0.11 -9.27
C HIS A 11 7.11 0.18 -7.77
N LEU A 12 7.36 1.30 -7.10
CA LEU A 12 6.96 1.53 -5.71
C LEU A 12 6.28 2.89 -5.57
N TYR A 13 5.09 2.87 -5.00
CA TYR A 13 4.21 4.02 -4.90
C TYR A 13 3.65 4.18 -3.48
N LEU A 14 3.34 5.42 -3.12
CA LEU A 14 2.62 5.79 -1.92
C LEU A 14 1.29 6.44 -2.28
N GLY A 15 0.23 6.07 -1.58
CA GLY A 15 -1.09 6.65 -1.80
C GLY A 15 -1.96 6.59 -0.56
N ASN A 16 -3.17 7.11 -0.69
CA ASN A 16 -4.20 7.05 0.33
C ASN A 16 -5.20 5.90 0.04
N PHE A 17 -6.17 5.72 0.93
CA PHE A 17 -7.22 4.71 0.78
C PHE A 17 -8.08 4.87 -0.49
N LYS A 18 -8.33 6.10 -0.96
CA LYS A 18 -9.06 6.33 -2.22
C LYS A 18 -8.24 5.86 -3.41
N ASP A 19 -6.95 6.16 -3.42
CA ASP A 19 -6.03 5.77 -4.50
C ASP A 19 -5.92 4.23 -4.61
N ALA A 20 -5.93 3.53 -3.46
CA ALA A 20 -5.91 2.07 -3.42
C ALA A 20 -7.18 1.41 -4.01
N ARG A 21 -8.24 2.18 -4.25
CA ARG A 21 -9.50 1.72 -4.87
C ARG A 21 -9.67 2.22 -6.31
N ASP A 22 -8.84 3.14 -6.75
CA ASP A 22 -8.91 3.73 -8.08
C ASP A 22 -8.27 2.79 -9.11
N ARG A 23 -9.11 1.98 -9.76
CA ARG A 23 -8.67 1.00 -10.77
C ARG A 23 -7.94 1.64 -11.94
N GLU A 24 -8.29 2.87 -12.32
CA GLU A 24 -7.66 3.57 -13.44
C GLU A 24 -6.22 3.95 -13.07
N GLN A 25 -6.02 4.50 -11.86
CA GLN A 25 -4.68 4.81 -11.33
C GLN A 25 -3.84 3.53 -11.15
N LEU A 26 -4.42 2.48 -10.59
CA LEU A 26 -3.74 1.20 -10.39
C LEU A 26 -3.28 0.61 -11.73
N SER A 27 -4.18 0.57 -12.73
CA SER A 27 -3.88 0.07 -14.06
C SER A 27 -2.81 0.93 -14.77
N LYS A 28 -2.96 2.25 -14.73
CA LYS A 28 -2.01 3.22 -15.33
C LYS A 28 -0.58 3.04 -14.81
N HIS A 29 -0.44 2.67 -13.53
CA HIS A 29 0.86 2.49 -12.89
C HIS A 29 1.35 1.03 -12.83
N ASN A 30 0.60 0.11 -13.47
CA ASN A 30 0.83 -1.33 -13.41
C ASN A 30 0.94 -1.86 -11.97
N ILE A 31 0.08 -1.36 -11.08
CA ILE A 31 0.04 -1.76 -9.68
C ILE A 31 -0.78 -3.05 -9.57
N THR A 32 -0.11 -4.13 -9.20
CA THR A 32 -0.72 -5.45 -8.97
C THR A 32 -0.58 -5.89 -7.52
N HIS A 33 0.21 -5.17 -6.72
CA HIS A 33 0.45 -5.44 -5.31
C HIS A 33 0.05 -4.23 -4.47
N ILE A 34 -0.74 -4.45 -3.42
CA ILE A 34 -1.13 -3.40 -2.47
C ILE A 34 -0.76 -3.84 -1.05
N LEU A 35 0.00 -2.99 -0.37
CA LEU A 35 0.32 -3.14 1.05
C LEU A 35 -0.56 -2.15 1.83
N SER A 36 -1.49 -2.69 2.59
CA SER A 36 -2.51 -1.96 3.35
C SER A 36 -2.16 -1.96 4.83
N ILE A 37 -1.95 -0.79 5.42
CA ILE A 37 -1.61 -0.63 6.85
C ILE A 37 -2.74 0.12 7.57
N HIS A 38 -3.70 -0.61 8.13
CA HIS A 38 -4.78 -0.06 8.98
C HIS A 38 -5.56 -1.17 9.69
N ASP A 39 -6.30 -0.83 10.74
CA ASP A 39 -7.05 -1.78 11.59
C ASP A 39 -8.08 -2.65 10.82
N SER A 40 -8.61 -2.12 9.73
CA SER A 40 -9.61 -2.78 8.87
C SER A 40 -9.05 -3.25 7.52
N ALA A 41 -7.74 -3.48 7.43
CA ALA A 41 -7.08 -3.87 6.19
C ALA A 41 -7.63 -5.20 5.67
N ALA A 42 -8.28 -5.17 4.51
CA ALA A 42 -8.88 -6.32 3.86
C ALA A 42 -8.69 -6.22 2.34
N PRO A 43 -8.51 -7.37 1.63
CA PRO A 43 -8.46 -7.37 0.18
C PRO A 43 -9.74 -6.78 -0.44
N MET A 44 -9.59 -5.84 -1.38
CA MET A 44 -10.74 -5.13 -1.98
C MET A 44 -10.95 -5.46 -3.46
N LEU A 45 -9.90 -5.88 -4.17
CA LEU A 45 -9.93 -6.13 -5.62
C LEU A 45 -9.40 -7.55 -5.89
N GLN A 46 -10.10 -8.35 -6.69
CA GLN A 46 -9.69 -9.74 -6.97
C GLN A 46 -8.40 -9.86 -7.76
N GLU A 47 -8.08 -8.87 -8.60
CA GLU A 47 -6.93 -8.88 -9.52
C GLU A 47 -5.62 -8.35 -8.89
N VAL A 48 -5.66 -8.03 -7.58
CA VAL A 48 -4.56 -7.43 -6.86
C VAL A 48 -4.16 -8.33 -5.70
N THR A 49 -2.86 -8.54 -5.54
CA THR A 49 -2.30 -9.24 -4.38
C THR A 49 -2.19 -8.26 -3.21
N TYR A 50 -2.75 -8.63 -2.05
CA TYR A 50 -2.73 -7.78 -0.87
C TYR A 50 -1.80 -8.33 0.21
N LEU A 51 -1.08 -7.42 0.87
CA LEU A 51 -0.53 -7.64 2.20
C LEU A 51 -1.25 -6.69 3.16
N CYS A 52 -2.09 -7.25 4.03
CA CYS A 52 -2.87 -6.50 5.01
C CYS A 52 -2.19 -6.58 6.38
N ILE A 53 -1.70 -5.44 6.87
CA ILE A 53 -1.10 -5.31 8.19
C ILE A 53 -2.10 -4.55 9.09
N PRO A 54 -2.72 -5.22 10.08
CA PRO A 54 -3.55 -4.56 11.05
C PRO A 54 -2.67 -3.75 12.01
N ALA A 55 -2.66 -2.44 11.82
CA ALA A 55 -1.89 -1.52 12.65
C ALA A 55 -2.65 -0.21 12.84
N ALA A 56 -2.77 0.22 14.09
CA ALA A 56 -3.34 1.49 14.47
C ALA A 56 -2.34 2.62 14.26
N ASP A 57 -2.83 3.82 13.96
CA ASP A 57 -2.00 5.04 13.88
C ASP A 57 -1.71 5.59 15.28
N LEU A 58 -0.92 4.83 16.04
CA LEU A 58 -0.53 5.16 17.41
C LEU A 58 0.99 5.13 17.55
N PRO A 59 1.62 6.05 18.30
CA PRO A 59 3.06 6.00 18.57
C PRO A 59 3.52 4.71 19.26
N THR A 60 2.62 4.03 19.97
CA THR A 60 2.89 2.75 20.65
C THR A 60 2.77 1.55 19.73
N GLN A 61 2.27 1.72 18.50
CA GLN A 61 2.14 0.63 17.54
C GLN A 61 3.54 0.18 17.07
N ASN A 62 3.90 -1.06 17.35
CA ASN A 62 5.15 -1.63 16.88
C ASN A 62 5.02 -1.99 15.39
N LEU A 63 5.54 -1.13 14.51
CA LEU A 63 5.62 -1.40 13.07
C LEU A 63 6.84 -2.23 12.68
N THR A 64 7.89 -2.24 13.50
CA THR A 64 9.16 -2.93 13.21
C THR A 64 8.97 -4.42 13.02
N GLN A 65 8.02 -5.04 13.74
CA GLN A 65 7.68 -6.45 13.58
C GLN A 65 7.24 -6.81 12.15
N TYR A 66 6.66 -5.86 11.41
CA TYR A 66 6.17 -6.06 10.04
C TYR A 66 7.18 -5.70 8.96
N PHE A 67 8.34 -5.13 9.31
CA PHE A 67 9.32 -4.68 8.32
C PHE A 67 9.81 -5.81 7.44
N LYS A 68 10.13 -6.97 8.03
CA LYS A 68 10.64 -8.13 7.27
C LYS A 68 9.64 -8.59 6.21
N GLU A 69 8.36 -8.70 6.57
CA GLU A 69 7.29 -9.12 5.68
C GLU A 69 6.99 -8.06 4.62
N SER A 70 6.88 -6.79 5.03
CA SER A 70 6.64 -5.65 4.13
C SER A 70 7.75 -5.50 3.08
N ILE A 71 9.01 -5.57 3.51
CA ILE A 71 10.17 -5.49 2.63
C ILE A 71 10.16 -6.64 1.64
N LYS A 72 9.91 -7.88 2.11
CA LYS A 72 9.83 -9.05 1.23
C LYS A 72 8.76 -8.87 0.17
N PHE A 73 7.55 -8.47 0.58
CA PHE A 73 6.43 -8.24 -0.33
C PHE A 73 6.73 -7.19 -1.40
N ILE A 74 7.25 -6.03 -0.99
CA ILE A 74 7.67 -4.96 -1.91
C ILE A 74 8.81 -5.43 -2.83
N HIS A 75 9.76 -6.21 -2.30
CA HIS A 75 10.91 -6.66 -3.07
C HIS A 75 10.51 -7.67 -4.15
N GLU A 76 9.66 -8.64 -3.83
CA GLU A 76 9.18 -9.67 -4.75
C GLU A 76 8.39 -9.07 -5.91
N SER A 77 7.50 -8.09 -5.66
CA SER A 77 6.76 -7.41 -6.74
C SER A 77 7.72 -6.64 -7.66
N ARG A 78 8.71 -5.95 -7.09
CA ARG A 78 9.68 -5.16 -7.87
C ARG A 78 10.57 -6.04 -8.74
N LEU A 79 10.96 -7.23 -8.28
CA LEU A 79 11.72 -8.20 -9.09
C LEU A 79 10.92 -8.66 -10.32
N LYS A 80 9.59 -8.77 -10.19
CA LYS A 80 8.67 -9.08 -11.29
C LYS A 80 8.34 -7.88 -12.19
N ARG A 81 8.88 -6.69 -11.90
CA ARG A 81 8.54 -5.40 -12.55
C ARG A 81 7.07 -5.03 -12.40
N GLU A 82 6.46 -5.50 -11.32
CA GLU A 82 5.09 -5.24 -10.92
C GLU A 82 5.04 -4.10 -9.91
N GLY A 83 4.11 -3.16 -10.10
CA GLY A 83 3.93 -2.03 -9.21
C GLY A 83 3.38 -2.44 -7.85
N CYS A 84 3.97 -1.90 -6.79
CA CYS A 84 3.48 -2.01 -5.42
C CYS A 84 3.05 -0.64 -4.89
N LEU A 85 1.82 -0.56 -4.38
CA LEU A 85 1.29 0.61 -3.69
C LEU A 85 1.24 0.33 -2.19
N VAL A 86 1.90 1.20 -1.44
CA VAL A 86 1.79 1.22 0.02
C VAL A 86 0.81 2.33 0.40
N HIS A 87 -0.23 1.98 1.16
CA HIS A 87 -1.18 2.95 1.69
C HIS A 87 -1.51 2.69 3.16
N TRP A 88 -1.95 3.75 3.83
CA TRP A 88 -2.47 3.70 5.19
C TRP A 88 -3.87 4.32 5.25
N ASN A 89 -4.53 4.20 6.40
CA ASN A 89 -5.73 4.98 6.68
C ASN A 89 -5.34 6.46 6.80
N GLY A 90 -5.39 7.19 5.69
CA GLY A 90 -5.21 8.64 5.65
C GLY A 90 -6.40 9.38 6.26
N GLN A 91 -6.73 9.12 7.53
CA GLN A 91 -7.54 10.04 8.32
C GLN A 91 -6.60 11.01 9.03
N TRP A 92 -6.12 12.01 8.29
CA TRP A 92 -5.70 13.24 8.94
C TRP A 92 -6.98 13.97 9.37
N SER A 93 -7.49 13.66 10.55
CA SER A 93 -8.40 14.55 11.27
C SER A 93 -7.54 15.65 11.87
N PHE A 94 -7.58 16.85 11.27
CA PHE A 94 -7.36 18.06 12.04
C PHE A 94 -8.62 18.33 12.88
#